data_AF-U9SKN0-F1
#
_entry.id   AF-U9SKN0-F1
#
_cell.length_a   1.000
_cell.length_b   1.000
_cell.length_c   1.000
_cell.angle_alpha   90.00
_cell.angle_beta   90.00
_cell.angle_gamma   90.00
#
_symmetry.space_group_name_H-M   'P 1'
#
loop_
_entity.id
_entity.type
_entity.pdbx_description
1 polymer ?
#
loop_
_entity_poly.entity_id
_entity_poly.type
_entity_poly.pdbx_seq_one_letter_code
_entity_poly.pdbx_strand_id
1 'polypeptide(L)'
;MLENRGEILKILVRSAPTNLREIRFFDEFNVSLEVLEEFLEKWRDRPALSVLTSNDIYEGEDYKNLINKYKNNGKLICRTCNVFNVLGS
;
A
#
# COMPACT_ATOMS: atom_id res chain seq x y z
N MET A 1 4.03 18.49 1.87
CA MET A 1 4.34 17.47 0.83
C MET A 1 3.53 16.17 0.97
N LEU A 2 3.04 15.80 2.16
CA LEU A 2 2.20 14.60 2.36
C LEU A 2 0.80 14.69 1.74
N GLU A 3 0.17 15.87 1.74
CA GLU A 3 -1.18 16.09 1.17
C GLU A 3 -1.27 15.67 -0.29
N ASN A 4 -0.25 15.97 -1.10
CA ASN A 4 -0.21 15.59 -2.51
C ASN A 4 -0.25 14.07 -2.71
N ARG A 5 0.29 13.28 -1.78
CA ARG A 5 0.34 11.82 -1.89
C ARG A 5 -1.00 11.17 -1.54
N GLY A 6 -1.70 11.70 -0.54
CA GLY A 6 -3.06 11.30 -0.24
C GLY A 6 -4.01 11.55 -1.41
N GLU A 7 -3.88 12.70 -2.07
CA GLU A 7 -4.67 13.02 -3.26
C GLU A 7 -4.38 12.06 -4.44
N ILE A 8 -3.12 11.65 -4.64
CA ILE A 8 -2.77 10.62 -5.63
C ILE A 8 -3.50 9.30 -5.35
N LEU A 9 -3.55 8.86 -4.09
CA LEU A 9 -4.27 7.64 -3.70
C LEU A 9 -5.78 7.76 -3.94
N LYS A 10 -6.38 8.93 -3.66
CA LYS A 10 -7.79 9.20 -3.98
C LYS A 10 -8.06 9.17 -5.49
N ILE A 11 -7.16 9.73 -6.30
CA ILE A 11 -7.25 9.67 -7.77
C ILE A 11 -7.13 8.22 -8.24
N LEU A 12 -6.21 7.43 -7.68
CA LEU A 12 -6.08 6.00 -8.01
C LEU A 12 -7.37 5.24 -7.73
N VAL A 13 -7.98 5.43 -6.57
CA VAL A 13 -9.27 4.79 -6.23
C VAL A 13 -10.38 5.15 -7.24
N ARG A 14 -10.38 6.36 -7.80
CA ARG A 14 -11.40 6.83 -8.73
C ARG A 14 -11.13 6.41 -10.18
N SER A 15 -9.87 6.45 -10.59
CA SER A 15 -9.46 6.40 -12.00
C SER A 15 -8.73 5.12 -12.38
N ALA A 16 -8.27 4.32 -11.43
CA ALA A 16 -7.55 3.09 -11.76
C ALA A 16 -8.45 2.12 -12.53
N PRO A 17 -7.92 1.45 -13.56
CA PRO A 17 -8.68 0.46 -14.29
C PRO A 17 -8.89 -0.79 -13.43
N THR A 18 -9.95 -1.56 -13.71
CA THR A 18 -10.29 -2.76 -12.94
C THR A 18 -9.24 -3.88 -13.05
N ASN A 19 -8.39 -3.83 -14.08
CA ASN A 19 -7.30 -4.78 -14.28
C ASN A 19 -5.99 -4.36 -13.59
N LEU A 20 -5.95 -3.26 -12.84
CA LEU A 20 -4.77 -2.87 -12.07
C LEU A 20 -4.54 -3.88 -10.94
N ARG A 21 -3.39 -4.57 -10.99
CA ARG A 21 -3.04 -5.64 -10.04
C ARG A 21 -1.82 -5.33 -9.18
N GLU A 22 -1.01 -4.33 -9.54
CA GLU A 22 0.21 -3.99 -8.83
C GLU A 22 0.43 -2.48 -8.82
N ILE A 23 0.83 -1.95 -7.65
CA ILE A 23 1.33 -0.58 -7.47
C ILE A 23 2.66 -0.67 -6.72
N ARG A 24 3.63 0.14 -7.13
CA ARG A 24 4.94 0.24 -6.47
C ARG A 24 5.12 1.66 -5.93
N PHE A 25 5.27 1.78 -4.61
CA PHE A 25 5.67 3.00 -3.94
C PHE A 25 7.20 3.03 -3.92
N PHE A 26 7.77 3.84 -4.82
CA PHE A 26 9.20 4.12 -4.87
C PHE A 26 9.55 5.36 -4.03
N ASP A 27 10.84 5.50 -3.69
CA ASP A 27 11.40 6.62 -2.92
C ASP A 27 10.79 6.78 -1.52
N GLU A 28 10.87 8.00 -0.97
CA GLU A 28 10.25 8.39 0.29
C GLU A 28 8.72 8.46 0.22
N PHE A 29 8.03 7.75 -0.69
CA PHE A 29 6.56 7.75 -0.79
C PHE A 29 5.96 7.10 0.46
N ASN A 30 5.73 7.95 1.45
CA ASN A 30 5.02 7.66 2.68
C ASN A 30 3.72 8.48 2.72
N VAL A 31 2.70 7.86 3.30
CA VAL A 31 1.42 8.47 3.66
C VAL A 31 1.14 8.10 5.11
N SER A 32 0.31 8.87 5.80
CA SER A 32 -0.09 8.51 7.15
C SER A 32 -0.85 7.18 7.16
N LEU A 33 -0.84 6.51 8.31
CA LEU A 33 -1.58 5.27 8.54
C LEU A 33 -3.08 5.42 8.19
N GLU A 34 -3.69 6.54 8.59
CA GLU A 34 -5.09 6.87 8.29
C GLU A 34 -5.36 6.96 6.78
N VAL A 35 -4.48 7.64 6.04
CA VAL A 35 -4.62 7.77 4.58
C VAL A 35 -4.45 6.41 3.89
N LEU A 36 -3.54 5.56 4.39
CA LEU A 36 -3.39 4.20 3.88
C LEU A 36 -4.64 3.36 4.17
N GLU A 37 -5.21 3.43 5.37
CA GLU A 37 -6.44 2.70 5.72
C GLU A 37 -7.62 3.14 4.85
N GLU A 38 -7.81 4.45 4.66
CA GLU A 38 -8.86 5.00 3.78
C GLU A 38 -8.72 4.46 2.35
N PHE A 39 -7.48 4.42 1.83
CA PHE A 39 -7.19 3.87 0.52
C PHE A 39 -7.55 2.37 0.43
N LEU A 40 -7.14 1.57 1.41
CA LEU A 40 -7.37 0.12 1.42
C LEU A 40 -8.86 -0.23 1.56
N GLU A 41 -9.61 0.48 2.41
CA GLU A 41 -11.07 0.31 2.52
C GLU A 41 -11.76 0.61 1.20
N LYS A 42 -11.40 1.72 0.54
CA LYS A 42 -11.97 2.08 -0.77
C LYS A 42 -11.56 1.12 -1.88
N TRP A 43 -10.43 0.43 -1.74
CA TRP A 43 -10.00 -0.60 -2.69
C TRP A 43 -10.68 -1.95 -2.48
N ARG A 44 -11.42 -2.15 -1.39
CA ARG A 44 -12.00 -3.44 -1.01
C ARG A 44 -12.96 -4.01 -2.04
N ASP A 45 -13.64 -3.20 -2.85
CA ASP A 45 -14.58 -3.67 -3.87
C ASP A 45 -13.96 -3.82 -5.27
N ARG A 46 -12.63 -3.64 -5.36
CA ARG A 46 -11.84 -3.85 -6.58
C ARG A 46 -11.12 -5.21 -6.54
N PRO A 47 -10.63 -5.70 -7.70
CA PRO A 47 -9.80 -6.90 -7.74
C PRO A 47 -8.54 -6.76 -6.87
N ALA A 48 -7.99 -7.91 -6.47
CA ALA A 48 -6.86 -7.97 -5.58
C ALA A 48 -5.68 -7.14 -6.08
N LEU A 49 -5.20 -6.26 -5.21
CA LEU A 49 -4.07 -5.37 -5.46
C LEU A 49 -2.84 -5.88 -4.72
N SER A 50 -1.71 -5.85 -5.42
CA SER A 50 -0.39 -5.98 -4.84
C SER A 50 0.24 -4.60 -4.67
N VAL A 51 0.73 -4.31 -3.46
CA VAL A 51 1.45 -3.07 -3.16
C VAL A 51 2.87 -3.45 -2.79
N LEU A 52 3.83 -2.90 -3.52
CA LEU A 52 5.25 -2.97 -3.21
C LEU A 52 5.70 -1.63 -2.63
N THR A 53 6.53 -1.67 -1.60
CA THR A 53 7.16 -0.48 -1.04
C THR A 53 8.58 -0.83 -0.60
N SER A 54 9.49 0.13 -0.74
CA SER A 54 10.87 0.03 -0.22
C SER A 54 11.09 0.91 1.01
N ASN A 55 10.05 1.61 1.48
CA ASN A 55 10.14 2.58 2.56
C ASN A 55 9.99 1.88 3.93
N ASP A 56 10.92 2.16 4.85
CA ASP A 56 11.03 1.53 6.15
C ASP A 56 9.89 1.90 7.11
N ILE A 57 9.18 3.00 6.89
CA ILE A 57 8.00 3.36 7.69
C ILE A 57 6.91 2.29 7.67
N TYR A 58 6.80 1.53 6.58
CA TYR A 58 5.84 0.44 6.45
C TYR A 58 6.25 -0.83 7.22
N GLU A 59 7.46 -0.85 7.78
CA GLU A 59 7.92 -1.88 8.71
C GLU A 59 7.50 -1.62 10.16
N GLY A 60 6.93 -0.44 10.44
CA GLY A 60 6.33 -0.10 11.73
C GLY A 60 5.17 -1.04 12.08
N GLU A 61 5.03 -1.35 13.37
CA GLU A 61 4.05 -2.31 13.87
C GLU A 61 2.61 -1.93 13.47
N ASP A 62 2.26 -0.65 13.56
CA ASP A 62 0.94 -0.15 13.16
C ASP A 62 0.64 -0.39 11.67
N TYR A 63 1.61 -0.11 10.80
CA TYR A 63 1.48 -0.35 9.35
C TYR A 63 1.38 -1.84 9.03
N LYS A 64 2.19 -2.69 9.68
CA LYS A 64 2.12 -4.15 9.54
C LYS A 64 0.76 -4.70 9.98
N ASN A 65 0.24 -4.22 11.10
CA ASN A 65 -1.06 -4.63 11.62
C ASN A 65 -2.19 -4.24 10.65
N LEU A 66 -2.13 -3.03 10.10
CA LEU A 66 -3.07 -2.57 9.09
C LEU A 66 -3.00 -3.44 7.82
N ILE A 67 -1.80 -3.70 7.29
CA ILE A 67 -1.62 -4.53 6.09
C ILE A 67 -2.14 -5.96 6.34
N ASN A 68 -1.85 -6.54 7.50
CA ASN A 68 -2.32 -7.88 7.88
C ASN A 68 -3.85 -7.96 8.01
N LYS A 69 -4.51 -6.90 8.51
CA LYS A 69 -5.98 -6.80 8.56
C LYS A 69 -6.61 -7.00 7.17
N TYR A 70 -6.04 -6.39 6.12
CA TYR A 70 -6.57 -6.53 4.75
C TYR A 70 -6.07 -7.76 4.00
N LYS A 71 -4.94 -8.35 4.42
CA LYS A 71 -4.42 -9.61 3.88
C LYS A 71 -5.34 -10.81 4.19
N ASN A 72 -5.87 -10.87 5.40
CA ASN A 72 -6.72 -11.98 5.87
C ASN A 72 -8.13 -11.97 5.27
N ASN A 73 -8.58 -10.85 4.68
CA ASN A 73 -9.90 -10.72 4.07
C ASN A 73 -9.94 -11.20 2.60
N GLY A 74 -8.90 -11.88 2.11
CA GLY A 74 -8.86 -12.48 0.76
C GLY A 74 -8.82 -11.48 -0.41
N LYS A 75 -8.78 -10.17 -0.13
CA LYS A 75 -8.90 -9.09 -1.11
C LYS A 75 -7.62 -8.26 -1.30
N LEU A 76 -6.60 -8.42 -0.45
CA LEU A 76 -5.31 -7.75 -0.64
C LEU A 76 -4.17 -8.76 -0.55
N ILE A 77 -3.32 -8.80 -1.58
CA ILE A 77 -2.09 -9.59 -1.57
C ILE A 77 -0.93 -8.59 -1.57
N CYS A 78 -0.67 -7.97 -0.41
CA CYS A 78 0.64 -7.36 -0.17
C CYS A 78 1.65 -8.51 -0.06
N ARG A 79 2.31 -8.83 -1.17
CA ARG A 79 3.18 -10.01 -1.32
C ARG A 79 4.62 -9.72 -0.91
N THR A 80 4.96 -8.46 -0.70
CA THR A 80 6.32 -7.99 -0.47
C THR A 80 6.29 -6.74 0.41
N CYS A 81 5.83 -6.89 1.65
CA CYS A 81 6.60 -6.33 2.77
C CYS A 81 7.88 -7.17 2.89
N ASN A 82 8.73 -7.11 1.87
CA ASN A 82 10.07 -7.62 2.00
C ASN A 82 10.83 -6.50 2.67
N VAL A 83 10.96 -6.60 3.99
CA VAL A 83 12.16 -6.14 4.68
C VAL A 83 13.31 -6.58 3.80
N PHE A 84 14.06 -5.62 3.26
CA PHE A 84 15.34 -5.91 2.66
C PHE A 84 16.13 -6.73 3.68
N ASN A 85 16.30 -8.02 3.39
CA ASN A 85 17.49 -8.71 3.82
C ASN A 85 18.16 -9.28 2.57
N VAL A 86 19.34 -8.71 2.33
CA VAL A 86 20.45 -9.12 1.46
C VAL A 86 20.19 -8.93 -0.04
N LEU A 87 20.94 -8.15 -0.82
CA LEU A 87 22.41 -7.98 -0.97
C LEU A 87 22.70 -6.55 -1.53
N GLY A 88 23.78 -5.83 -1.23
CA GLY A 88 24.98 -6.11 -0.45
C GLY A 88 25.91 -4.88 -0.40
N SER A 89 26.65 -4.78 0.70
CA SER A 89 27.98 -4.17 0.90
C SER A 89 28.44 -4.65 2.27
#